data_AF-A0A2I0QC31-F1
#
_entry.id   AF-A0A2I0QC31-F1
#
_cell.length_a   1.000
_cell.length_b   1.000
_cell.length_c   1.000
_cell.angle_alpha   90.00
_cell.angle_beta   90.00
_cell.angle_gamma   90.00
#
_symmetry.space_group_name_H-M   'P 1'
#
loop_
_entity.id
_entity.type
_entity.pdbx_description
1 polymer ?
#
loop_
_entity_poly.entity_id
_entity_poly.type
_entity_poly.pdbx_seq_one_letter_code
_entity_poly.pdbx_strand_id
1 'polypeptide(L)'
;QFPEILSKHFVVENENVIGKSLGDLNIRFMTKAVVSRIMHQNTVIIPEAEIILQKGDIIKAVGSNDAMERVKLVVGPETKKEIPLDTKYDVRSILVTNKEVVKKTLGQLNILENYHATITRVRRSGINISPSPSLKLQFGDKLIVICTKENMGEVSRIFGDDKLSSTDFLPIALGIILGILVGKMSVNFGDFSFGLGLTGGILVVALILGRTGKTGPIMWTMTGEANQILRQFGLLFFLAAVGTSAGSHLESTFEKYGVELFVYGAIITIIPMIIATIAARYFYKLNVLVLLGTLTGSMTSTPGLAATDTMVESDAPAIAYATVYPIAMVLLIIVVQILSLI
;
A
#
# COMPACT_ATOMS: atom_id res chain seq x y z
N GLN A 1 -2.41 8.98 8.63
CA GLN A 1 -1.04 8.52 8.98
C GLN A 1 -1.06 7.01 8.92
N PHE A 2 -0.22 6.38 8.08
CA PHE A 2 -0.04 4.92 8.19
C PHE A 2 0.62 4.66 9.56
N PRO A 3 0.15 3.69 10.35
CA PRO A 3 0.67 3.48 11.69
C PRO A 3 2.17 3.14 11.58
N GLU A 4 3.00 3.94 12.24
CA GLU A 4 4.42 3.67 12.34
C GLU A 4 4.61 2.36 13.12
N ILE A 5 5.30 1.40 12.51
CA ILE A 5 5.58 0.11 13.16
C ILE A 5 6.89 0.25 13.92
N LEU A 6 6.77 0.43 15.22
CA LEU A 6 7.86 0.55 16.17
C LEU A 6 8.39 -0.83 16.56
N SER A 7 9.62 -0.84 17.07
CA SER A 7 10.17 -1.99 17.77
C SER A 7 10.74 -1.54 19.11
N LYS A 8 10.29 -2.18 20.19
CA LYS A 8 10.68 -1.85 21.57
C LYS A 8 10.99 -3.11 22.35
N HIS A 9 11.72 -2.95 23.45
CA HIS A 9 12.11 -4.04 24.35
C HIS A 9 11.38 -3.91 25.69
N PHE A 10 10.89 -5.02 26.23
CA PHE A 10 10.14 -5.05 27.48
C PHE A 10 10.69 -6.13 28.39
N VAL A 11 10.75 -5.85 29.69
CA VAL A 11 11.15 -6.83 30.70
C VAL A 11 9.90 -7.58 31.17
N VAL A 12 9.99 -8.90 31.27
CA VAL A 12 8.96 -9.74 31.84
C VAL A 12 8.97 -9.56 33.37
N GLU A 13 8.02 -8.77 33.86
CA GLU A 13 7.82 -8.51 35.29
C GLU A 13 6.40 -8.79 35.77
N ASN A 14 5.43 -8.97 34.86
CA ASN A 14 4.05 -9.26 35.22
C ASN A 14 3.91 -10.70 35.74
N GLU A 15 3.49 -10.85 36.99
CA GLU A 15 3.27 -12.15 37.65
C GLU A 15 2.22 -13.03 36.93
N ASN A 16 1.32 -12.45 36.15
CA ASN A 16 0.36 -13.22 35.33
C ASN A 16 0.98 -13.81 34.06
N VAL A 17 2.18 -13.35 33.68
CA VAL A 17 2.93 -13.77 32.50
C VAL A 17 4.03 -14.76 32.86
N ILE A 18 4.66 -14.56 34.01
CA ILE A 18 5.76 -15.40 34.50
C ILE A 18 5.29 -16.86 34.67
N GLY A 19 6.10 -17.80 34.19
CA GLY A 19 5.85 -19.23 34.28
C GLY A 19 4.83 -19.77 33.29
N LYS A 20 4.29 -18.94 32.39
CA LYS A 20 3.37 -19.38 31.32
C LYS A 20 4.05 -19.45 29.96
N SER A 21 3.55 -20.35 29.11
CA SER A 21 4.03 -20.47 27.73
C SER A 21 3.53 -19.32 26.85
N LEU A 22 4.27 -18.96 25.80
CA LEU A 22 3.82 -17.95 24.83
C LEU A 22 2.48 -18.33 24.17
N GLY A 23 2.27 -19.62 23.93
CA GLY A 23 1.02 -20.16 23.38
C GLY A 23 -0.17 -19.88 24.28
N ASP A 24 -0.03 -20.10 25.60
CA ASP A 24 -1.10 -19.85 26.57
C ASP A 24 -1.40 -18.35 26.70
N LEU A 25 -0.34 -17.54 26.71
CA LEU A 25 -0.43 -16.10 26.94
C LEU A 25 -1.10 -15.34 25.80
N ASN A 26 -1.07 -15.88 24.57
CA ASN A 26 -1.68 -15.26 23.40
C ASN A 26 -1.36 -13.76 23.25
N ILE A 27 -0.11 -13.36 23.57
CA ILE A 27 0.34 -11.96 23.62
C ILE A 27 -0.03 -11.21 22.35
N ARG A 28 0.10 -11.84 21.18
CA ARG A 28 -0.25 -11.26 19.88
C ARG A 28 -1.73 -10.91 19.77
N PHE A 29 -2.62 -11.76 20.29
CA PHE A 29 -4.05 -11.51 20.24
C PHE A 29 -4.45 -10.32 21.13
N MET A 30 -3.91 -10.30 22.36
CA MET A 30 -4.18 -9.28 23.37
C MET A 30 -3.61 -7.91 22.99
N THR A 31 -2.39 -7.89 22.47
CA THR A 31 -1.64 -6.64 22.26
C THR A 31 -1.64 -6.16 20.81
N LYS A 32 -1.91 -7.05 19.84
CA LYS A 32 -1.66 -6.84 18.40
C LYS A 32 -0.20 -6.62 18.05
N ALA A 33 0.73 -6.79 18.99
CA ALA A 33 2.17 -6.78 18.72
C ALA A 33 2.67 -8.18 18.39
N VAL A 34 3.69 -8.27 17.56
CA VAL A 34 4.42 -9.50 17.29
C VAL A 34 5.65 -9.52 18.20
N VAL A 35 5.77 -10.56 19.03
CA VAL A 35 7.03 -10.85 19.71
C VAL A 35 7.98 -11.35 18.62
N SER A 36 9.11 -10.67 18.46
CA SER A 36 10.09 -10.97 17.41
C SER A 36 11.26 -11.79 17.91
N ARG A 37 11.65 -11.58 19.18
CA ARG A 37 12.77 -12.22 19.87
C ARG A 37 12.54 -12.21 21.37
N ILE A 38 13.13 -13.18 22.05
CA ILE A 38 13.19 -13.27 23.50
C ILE A 38 14.66 -13.42 23.90
N MET A 39 15.04 -12.87 25.04
CA MET A 39 16.35 -13.06 25.63
C MET A 39 16.17 -13.58 27.05
N HIS A 40 16.61 -14.83 27.26
CA HIS A 40 16.61 -15.51 28.55
C HIS A 40 18.06 -15.74 28.97
N GLN A 41 18.47 -15.23 30.14
CA GLN A 41 19.85 -15.40 30.66
C GLN A 41 20.95 -15.10 29.60
N ASN A 42 20.81 -14.00 28.85
CA ASN A 42 21.69 -13.57 27.75
C ASN A 42 21.71 -14.49 26.49
N THR A 43 20.88 -15.51 26.43
CA THR A 43 20.68 -16.31 25.21
C THR A 43 19.48 -15.79 24.44
N VAL A 44 19.65 -15.54 23.14
CA VAL A 44 18.57 -15.07 22.26
C VAL A 44 17.79 -16.27 21.72
N ILE A 45 16.47 -16.19 21.77
CA ILE A 45 15.56 -17.27 21.39
C ILE A 45 14.47 -16.71 20.47
N ILE A 46 14.09 -17.47 19.44
CA ILE A 46 12.92 -17.17 18.61
C ILE A 46 11.65 -17.55 19.39
N PRO A 47 10.61 -16.71 19.37
CA PRO A 47 9.36 -17.02 20.06
C PRO A 47 8.65 -18.22 19.42
N GLU A 48 8.61 -19.34 20.15
CA GLU A 48 7.82 -20.55 19.87
C GLU A 48 6.74 -20.72 20.94
N ALA A 49 5.67 -21.47 20.64
CA ALA A 49 4.49 -21.54 21.51
C ALA A 49 4.82 -22.14 22.89
N GLU A 50 5.78 -23.06 22.93
CA GLU A 50 6.21 -23.83 24.10
C GLU A 50 7.13 -23.03 25.04
N ILE A 51 7.66 -21.88 24.60
CA ILE A 51 8.60 -21.08 25.40
C ILE A 51 7.89 -20.51 26.61
N ILE A 52 8.39 -20.87 27.79
CA ILE A 52 7.93 -20.37 29.07
C ILE A 52 8.68 -19.09 29.42
N LEU A 53 7.95 -17.99 29.60
CA LEU A 53 8.54 -16.71 29.99
C LEU A 53 8.89 -16.71 31.48
N GLN A 54 10.14 -16.34 31.79
CA GLN A 54 10.65 -16.23 33.16
C GLN A 54 10.79 -14.77 33.58
N LYS A 55 10.80 -14.55 34.89
CA LYS A 55 11.01 -13.21 35.45
C LYS A 55 12.37 -12.66 35.02
N GLY A 56 12.39 -11.43 34.51
CA GLY A 56 13.61 -10.78 34.03
C GLY A 56 13.98 -11.09 32.58
N ASP A 57 13.21 -11.94 31.88
CA ASP A 57 13.36 -12.12 30.44
C ASP A 57 13.10 -10.80 29.72
N ILE A 58 13.76 -10.61 28.58
CA ILE A 58 13.52 -9.44 27.74
C ILE A 58 12.89 -9.91 26.45
N ILE A 59 11.76 -9.30 26.08
CA ILE A 59 11.11 -9.54 24.80
C ILE A 59 11.27 -8.32 23.90
N LYS A 60 11.49 -8.57 22.60
CA LYS A 60 11.44 -7.53 21.57
C LYS A 60 10.10 -7.60 20.85
N ALA A 61 9.24 -6.62 21.08
CA ALA A 61 7.94 -6.54 20.41
C ALA A 61 8.01 -5.59 19.19
N VAL A 62 7.19 -5.88 18.18
CA VAL A 62 7.05 -5.10 16.95
C VAL A 62 5.57 -4.82 16.70
N GLY A 63 5.18 -3.56 16.51
CA GLY A 63 3.78 -3.17 16.33
C GLY A 63 3.54 -1.67 16.30
N SER A 64 2.28 -1.24 16.28
CA SER A 64 1.90 0.17 16.40
C SER A 64 2.18 0.73 17.79
N ASN A 65 2.16 2.05 17.95
CA ASN A 65 2.34 2.68 19.26
C ASN A 65 1.34 2.16 20.32
N ASP A 66 0.05 2.06 19.98
CA ASP A 66 -0.96 1.49 20.88
C ASP A 66 -0.68 0.02 21.24
N ALA A 67 -0.07 -0.74 20.31
CA ALA A 67 0.33 -2.11 20.58
C ALA A 67 1.47 -2.15 21.61
N MET A 68 2.42 -1.21 21.54
CA MET A 68 3.50 -1.10 22.53
C MET A 68 2.98 -0.78 23.92
N GLU A 69 2.01 0.12 24.05
CA GLU A 69 1.36 0.41 25.34
C GLU A 69 0.63 -0.82 25.90
N ARG A 70 -0.06 -1.58 25.06
CA ARG A 70 -0.67 -2.85 25.50
C ARG A 70 0.37 -3.89 25.92
N VAL A 71 1.50 -4.01 25.21
CA VAL A 71 2.59 -4.90 25.62
C VAL A 71 3.13 -4.48 26.99
N LYS A 72 3.30 -3.17 27.24
CA LYS A 72 3.74 -2.65 28.53
C LYS A 72 2.83 -3.08 29.68
N LEU A 73 1.51 -3.04 29.46
CA LEU A 73 0.51 -3.46 30.44
C LEU A 73 0.49 -4.99 30.66
N VAL A 74 0.63 -5.76 29.58
CA VAL A 74 0.55 -7.23 29.64
C VAL A 74 1.85 -7.84 30.17
N VAL A 75 3.01 -7.40 29.70
CA VAL A 75 4.30 -8.07 29.94
C VAL A 75 5.11 -7.41 31.06
N GLY A 76 5.22 -6.08 31.03
CA GLY A 76 6.04 -5.31 31.95
C GLY A 76 6.66 -4.07 31.31
N PRO A 77 7.49 -3.31 32.04
CA PRO A 77 8.01 -2.03 31.60
C PRO A 77 8.95 -2.14 30.40
N GLU A 78 9.04 -1.05 29.63
CA GLU A 78 10.02 -0.89 28.56
C GLU A 78 11.45 -0.81 29.14
N THR A 79 12.41 -1.42 28.46
CA THR A 79 13.83 -1.39 28.84
C THR A 79 14.71 -0.87 27.71
N LYS A 80 15.82 -0.25 28.10
CA LYS A 80 16.89 0.17 27.18
C LYS A 80 17.84 -0.99 26.83
N LYS A 81 17.77 -2.12 27.54
CA LYS A 81 18.60 -3.29 27.24
C LYS A 81 18.12 -3.92 25.94
N GLU A 82 18.95 -3.84 24.90
CA GLU A 82 18.64 -4.38 23.58
C GLU A 82 18.92 -5.88 23.50
N ILE A 83 18.10 -6.59 22.73
CA ILE A 83 18.39 -7.98 22.37
C ILE A 83 19.30 -7.95 21.12
N PRO A 84 20.55 -8.44 21.22
CA PRO A 84 21.44 -8.47 20.07
C PRO A 84 20.88 -9.39 18.97
N LEU A 85 21.39 -9.21 17.74
CA LEU A 85 21.17 -10.20 16.70
C LEU A 85 22.16 -11.35 16.97
N ASP A 86 21.66 -12.52 17.39
CA ASP A 86 22.51 -13.72 17.49
C ASP A 86 22.94 -14.14 16.08
N THR A 87 24.20 -14.57 15.94
CA THR A 87 24.79 -15.00 14.68
C THR A 87 24.10 -16.24 14.07
N LYS A 88 23.30 -16.96 14.86
CA LYS A 88 22.50 -18.11 14.41
C LYS A 88 21.25 -17.74 13.62
N TYR A 89 20.74 -16.52 13.80
CA TYR A 89 19.51 -16.05 13.17
C TYR A 89 19.80 -15.09 12.02
N ASP A 90 18.92 -15.09 11.02
CA ASP A 90 18.95 -14.17 9.89
C ASP A 90 17.65 -13.36 9.85
N VAL A 91 17.76 -12.10 9.42
CA VAL A 91 16.61 -11.20 9.21
C VAL A 91 16.65 -10.75 7.76
N ARG A 92 15.67 -11.20 6.97
CA ARG A 92 15.64 -10.95 5.54
C ARG A 92 14.33 -10.32 5.10
N SER A 93 14.42 -9.42 4.13
CA SER A 93 13.28 -8.96 3.34
C SER A 93 13.09 -9.91 2.18
N ILE A 94 11.99 -10.66 2.18
CA ILE A 94 11.65 -11.66 1.17
C ILE A 94 10.51 -11.12 0.30
N LEU A 95 10.68 -11.12 -1.02
CA LEU A 95 9.65 -10.70 -1.97
C LEU A 95 8.70 -11.86 -2.32
N VAL A 96 7.40 -11.68 -2.10
CA VAL A 96 6.39 -12.68 -2.46
C VAL A 96 6.23 -12.73 -3.98
N THR A 97 6.85 -13.73 -4.61
CA THR A 97 6.72 -14.00 -6.05
C THR A 97 6.13 -15.37 -6.36
N ASN A 98 6.05 -16.27 -5.38
CA ASN A 98 5.38 -17.56 -5.58
C ASN A 98 3.85 -17.36 -5.68
N LYS A 99 3.28 -17.67 -6.84
CA LYS A 99 1.83 -17.54 -7.12
C LYS A 99 0.96 -18.47 -6.25
N GLU A 100 1.52 -19.51 -5.61
CA GLU A 100 0.79 -20.46 -4.76
C GLU A 100 0.47 -19.95 -3.36
N VAL A 101 1.29 -19.03 -2.83
CA VAL A 101 1.05 -18.42 -1.51
C VAL A 101 0.14 -17.20 -1.60
N VAL A 102 -0.08 -16.66 -2.80
CA VAL A 102 -0.94 -15.50 -3.04
C VAL A 102 -2.40 -15.85 -2.71
N LYS A 103 -3.10 -14.93 -2.04
CA LYS A 103 -4.44 -15.06 -1.44
C LYS A 103 -4.54 -15.99 -0.23
N LYS A 104 -3.53 -16.80 0.08
CA LYS A 104 -3.49 -17.52 1.35
C LYS A 104 -3.29 -16.51 2.49
N THR A 105 -3.91 -16.79 3.62
CA THR A 105 -3.72 -15.99 4.83
C THR A 105 -2.46 -16.44 5.57
N LEU A 106 -1.84 -15.54 6.34
CA LEU A 106 -0.69 -15.91 7.17
C LEU A 106 -1.01 -17.04 8.16
N GLY A 107 -2.26 -17.10 8.66
CA GLY A 107 -2.73 -18.19 9.52
C GLY A 107 -2.81 -19.53 8.79
N GLN A 108 -3.29 -19.56 7.54
CA GLN A 108 -3.34 -20.79 6.73
C GLN A 108 -1.96 -21.35 6.39
N LEU A 109 -0.95 -20.49 6.26
CA LEU A 109 0.41 -20.90 5.95
C LEU A 109 1.17 -21.43 7.18
N ASN A 110 0.70 -21.04 8.37
CA ASN A 110 1.23 -21.46 9.66
C ASN A 110 2.77 -21.43 9.74
N ILE A 111 3.35 -20.29 9.36
CA ILE A 111 4.79 -20.16 9.08
C ILE A 111 5.67 -20.41 10.30
N LEU A 112 5.15 -20.10 11.49
CA LEU A 112 5.87 -20.32 12.73
C LEU A 112 6.06 -21.82 12.99
N GLU A 113 4.98 -22.62 12.93
CA GLU A 113 5.04 -24.05 13.22
C GLU A 113 5.70 -24.84 12.08
N ASN A 114 5.40 -24.50 10.82
CA ASN A 114 5.89 -25.27 9.68
C ASN A 114 7.36 -25.00 9.35
N TYR A 115 7.86 -23.79 9.65
CA TYR A 115 9.19 -23.34 9.18
C TYR A 115 10.03 -22.65 10.25
N HIS A 116 9.57 -22.62 11.51
CA HIS A 116 10.22 -21.92 12.63
C HIS A 116 10.59 -20.47 12.28
N ALA A 117 9.67 -19.80 11.58
CA ALA A 117 9.89 -18.46 11.04
C ALA A 117 8.81 -17.48 11.49
N THR A 118 9.22 -16.26 11.83
CA THR A 118 8.32 -15.19 12.26
C THR A 118 8.33 -14.05 11.26
N ILE A 119 7.15 -13.76 10.69
CA ILE A 119 6.94 -12.54 9.91
C ILE A 119 6.65 -11.40 10.88
N THR A 120 7.52 -10.40 10.91
CA THR A 120 7.42 -9.25 11.81
C THR A 120 6.74 -8.05 11.16
N ARG A 121 6.82 -7.96 9.82
CA ARG A 121 6.26 -6.85 9.04
C ARG A 121 5.94 -7.31 7.62
N VAL A 122 4.84 -6.80 7.07
CA VAL A 122 4.52 -6.91 5.64
C VAL A 122 4.54 -5.52 5.05
N ARG A 123 5.31 -5.30 3.97
CA ARG A 123 5.33 -4.03 3.24
C ARG A 123 4.66 -4.22 1.90
N ARG A 124 3.61 -3.45 1.64
CA ARG A 124 2.79 -3.49 0.43
C ARG A 124 2.62 -2.08 -0.12
N SER A 125 2.98 -1.87 -1.39
CA SER A 125 2.86 -0.56 -2.06
C SER A 125 3.38 0.59 -1.21
N GLY A 126 4.60 0.45 -0.70
CA GLY A 126 5.25 1.44 0.16
C GLY A 126 4.79 1.49 1.62
N ILE A 127 3.68 0.83 1.99
CA ILE A 127 3.07 0.91 3.32
C ILE A 127 3.46 -0.30 4.19
N ASN A 128 3.78 -0.05 5.46
CA ASN A 128 4.02 -1.10 6.44
C ASN A 128 2.70 -1.56 7.09
N ILE A 129 2.46 -2.86 7.08
CA ILE A 129 1.27 -3.54 7.59
C ILE A 129 1.69 -4.50 8.69
N SER A 130 1.01 -4.42 9.83
CA SER A 130 1.21 -5.36 10.93
C SER A 130 0.70 -6.76 10.54
N PRO A 131 1.50 -7.82 10.71
CA PRO A 131 1.08 -9.17 10.39
C PRO A 131 -0.11 -9.61 11.26
N SER A 132 -1.14 -10.20 10.65
CA SER A 132 -2.25 -10.84 11.38
C SER A 132 -2.59 -12.20 10.75
N PRO A 133 -3.17 -13.16 11.49
CA PRO A 133 -3.54 -14.46 10.93
C PRO A 133 -4.51 -14.37 9.75
N SER A 134 -5.36 -13.34 9.70
CA SER A 134 -6.32 -13.09 8.61
C SER A 134 -5.73 -12.30 7.44
N LEU A 135 -4.50 -11.78 7.55
CA LEU A 135 -3.84 -11.04 6.49
C LEU A 135 -3.61 -11.95 5.28
N LYS A 136 -4.27 -11.64 4.16
CA LYS A 136 -4.04 -12.31 2.87
C LYS A 136 -2.80 -11.75 2.19
N LEU A 137 -1.91 -12.64 1.78
CA LEU A 137 -0.73 -12.27 0.99
C LEU A 137 -1.10 -11.87 -0.43
N GLN A 138 -0.41 -10.87 -0.94
CA GLN A 138 -0.49 -10.42 -2.32
C GLN A 138 0.87 -10.61 -3.00
N PHE A 139 0.84 -10.79 -4.31
CA PHE A 139 2.06 -10.84 -5.12
C PHE A 139 2.76 -9.49 -5.04
N GLY A 140 4.08 -9.50 -4.84
CA GLY A 140 4.89 -8.30 -4.65
C GLY A 140 4.95 -7.77 -3.21
N ASP A 141 4.26 -8.40 -2.24
CA ASP A 141 4.46 -8.10 -0.83
C ASP A 141 5.93 -8.33 -0.42
N LYS A 142 6.53 -7.40 0.33
CA LYS A 142 7.86 -7.57 0.93
C LYS A 142 7.68 -7.99 2.40
N LEU A 143 8.01 -9.23 2.73
CA LEU A 143 7.91 -9.79 4.08
C LEU A 143 9.24 -9.59 4.81
N ILE A 144 9.21 -9.00 6.01
CA ILE A 144 10.36 -8.98 6.90
C ILE A 144 10.27 -10.21 7.80
N VAL A 145 11.13 -11.20 7.53
CA VAL A 145 11.12 -12.50 8.15
C VAL A 145 12.35 -12.70 9.02
N ILE A 146 12.15 -13.33 10.18
CA ILE A 146 13.20 -13.71 11.11
C ILE A 146 13.11 -15.22 11.31
N CYS A 147 14.22 -15.94 11.07
CA CYS A 147 14.35 -17.38 11.34
C CYS A 147 15.83 -17.75 11.50
N THR A 148 16.14 -19.03 11.72
CA THR A 148 17.52 -19.55 11.69
C THR A 148 18.12 -19.41 10.29
N LYS A 149 19.45 -19.30 10.21
CA LYS A 149 20.17 -19.28 8.93
C LYS A 149 19.90 -20.53 8.09
N GLU A 150 19.74 -21.67 8.74
CA GLU A 150 19.43 -22.96 8.12
C GLU A 150 18.06 -22.93 7.42
N ASN A 151 17.02 -22.43 8.09
CA ASN A 151 15.66 -22.43 7.56
C ASN A 151 15.40 -21.31 6.55
N MET A 152 16.22 -20.25 6.54
CA MET A 152 16.00 -19.07 5.68
C MET A 152 15.92 -19.44 4.19
N GLY A 153 16.69 -20.44 3.75
CA GLY A 153 16.64 -20.92 2.36
C GLY A 153 15.29 -21.53 1.99
N GLU A 154 14.68 -22.31 2.88
CA GLU A 154 13.37 -22.93 2.65
C GLU A 154 12.27 -21.87 2.66
N VAL A 155 12.31 -20.96 3.64
CA VAL A 155 11.36 -19.85 3.76
C VAL A 155 11.37 -18.97 2.52
N SER A 156 12.55 -18.62 2.00
CA SER A 156 12.69 -17.89 0.74
C SER A 156 12.14 -18.67 -0.46
N ARG A 157 12.25 -20.01 -0.51
CA ARG A 157 11.67 -20.80 -1.61
C ARG A 157 10.14 -20.80 -1.59
N ILE A 158 9.52 -20.86 -0.41
CA ILE A 158 8.06 -20.93 -0.26
C ILE A 158 7.39 -19.64 -0.71
N PHE A 159 7.89 -18.50 -0.24
CA PHE A 159 7.35 -17.19 -0.65
C PHE A 159 7.80 -16.79 -2.05
N GLY A 160 8.86 -17.44 -2.56
CA GLY A 160 9.71 -16.86 -3.58
C GLY A 160 10.64 -15.82 -2.96
N ASP A 161 11.66 -15.42 -3.70
CA ASP A 161 12.44 -14.22 -3.44
C ASP A 161 13.09 -13.77 -4.75
N ASP A 162 12.34 -13.97 -5.84
CA ASP A 162 12.85 -13.75 -7.18
C ASP A 162 12.69 -12.28 -7.54
N LYS A 163 13.73 -11.49 -7.23
CA LYS A 163 13.79 -10.07 -7.57
C LYS A 163 13.75 -9.82 -9.09
N LEU A 164 13.99 -10.84 -9.90
CA LEU A 164 13.94 -10.81 -11.36
C LEU A 164 12.66 -11.42 -11.92
N SER A 165 11.68 -11.77 -11.07
CA SER A 165 10.41 -12.34 -11.51
C SER A 165 9.79 -11.45 -12.59
N SER A 166 9.73 -11.97 -13.81
CA SER A 166 9.18 -11.25 -14.96
C SER A 166 7.72 -10.95 -14.68
N THR A 167 7.37 -9.67 -14.61
CA THR A 167 5.98 -9.27 -14.56
C THR A 167 5.33 -9.65 -15.87
N ASP A 168 4.28 -10.48 -15.81
CA ASP A 168 3.48 -10.82 -16.97
C ASP A 168 2.78 -9.53 -17.45
N PHE A 169 3.04 -9.09 -18.68
CA PHE A 169 2.34 -7.92 -19.27
C PHE A 169 0.94 -8.26 -19.78
N LEU A 170 0.63 -9.55 -19.97
CA LEU A 170 -0.67 -10.04 -20.44
C LEU A 170 -1.85 -9.58 -19.55
N PRO A 171 -1.82 -9.72 -18.21
CA PRO A 171 -2.86 -9.19 -17.33
C PRO A 171 -3.12 -7.69 -17.50
N ILE A 172 -2.08 -6.90 -17.77
CA ILE A 172 -2.18 -5.45 -17.96
C ILE A 172 -2.89 -5.15 -19.29
N ALA A 173 -2.45 -5.78 -20.38
CA ALA A 173 -3.08 -5.64 -21.69
C ALA A 173 -4.56 -6.06 -21.64
N LEU A 174 -4.87 -7.20 -21.01
CA LEU A 174 -6.24 -7.66 -20.82
C LEU A 174 -7.06 -6.69 -19.97
N GLY A 175 -6.49 -6.17 -18.88
CA GLY A 175 -7.16 -5.18 -18.03
C GLY A 175 -7.49 -3.90 -18.79
N ILE A 176 -6.59 -3.40 -19.62
CA ILE A 176 -6.81 -2.23 -20.48
C ILE A 176 -7.90 -2.52 -21.52
N ILE A 177 -7.84 -3.66 -22.20
CA ILE A 177 -8.85 -4.05 -23.21
C ILE A 177 -10.24 -4.14 -22.58
N LEU A 178 -10.37 -4.87 -21.46
CA LEU A 178 -11.62 -4.99 -20.72
C LEU A 178 -12.11 -3.62 -20.23
N GLY A 179 -11.21 -2.78 -19.74
CA GLY A 179 -11.50 -1.41 -19.33
C GLY A 179 -12.06 -0.55 -20.45
N ILE A 180 -11.45 -0.61 -21.64
CA ILE A 180 -11.91 0.11 -22.84
C ILE A 180 -13.28 -0.41 -23.28
N LEU A 181 -13.49 -1.73 -23.27
CA LEU A 181 -14.78 -2.32 -23.62
C LEU A 181 -15.89 -1.84 -22.69
N VAL A 182 -15.66 -1.88 -21.37
CA VAL A 182 -16.61 -1.36 -20.37
C VAL A 182 -16.79 0.15 -20.52
N GLY A 183 -15.72 0.90 -20.79
CA GLY A 183 -15.77 2.35 -20.94
C GLY A 183 -16.55 2.82 -22.18
N LYS A 184 -16.60 1.98 -23.22
CA LYS A 184 -17.40 2.20 -24.43
C LYS A 184 -18.87 1.82 -24.26
N MET A 185 -19.24 1.11 -23.20
CA MET A 185 -20.65 0.83 -22.94
C MET A 185 -21.35 2.11 -22.49
N SER A 186 -22.37 2.52 -23.24
CA SER A 186 -23.30 3.57 -22.85
C SER A 186 -24.66 2.96 -22.55
N VAL A 187 -25.29 3.44 -21.48
CA VAL A 187 -26.66 3.10 -21.12
C VAL A 187 -27.53 4.30 -21.50
N ASN A 188 -28.48 4.07 -22.41
CA ASN A 188 -29.43 5.09 -22.83
C ASN A 188 -30.67 5.03 -21.94
N PHE A 189 -30.95 6.13 -21.25
CA PHE A 189 -32.18 6.40 -20.51
C PHE A 189 -33.01 7.43 -21.30
N GLY A 190 -33.71 6.99 -22.33
CA GLY A 190 -34.51 7.88 -23.19
C GLY A 190 -33.62 8.91 -23.91
N ASP A 191 -33.82 10.20 -23.62
CA ASP A 191 -33.03 11.31 -24.18
C ASP A 191 -31.63 11.45 -23.55
N PHE A 192 -31.33 10.69 -22.49
CA PHE A 192 -30.07 10.73 -21.78
C PHE A 192 -29.20 9.52 -22.12
N SER A 193 -27.94 9.73 -22.51
CA SER A 193 -26.96 8.65 -22.65
C SER A 193 -25.90 8.77 -21.57
N PHE A 194 -25.79 7.77 -20.70
CA PHE A 194 -24.76 7.68 -19.68
C PHE A 194 -23.68 6.71 -20.11
N GLY A 195 -22.50 7.22 -20.42
CA GLY A 195 -21.30 6.42 -20.64
C GLY A 195 -20.29 6.64 -19.52
N LEU A 196 -19.64 5.56 -19.07
CA LEU A 196 -18.51 5.68 -18.13
C LEU A 196 -17.30 6.39 -18.76
N GLY A 197 -17.23 6.40 -20.10
CA GLY A 197 -16.06 6.84 -20.85
C GLY A 197 -14.88 5.90 -20.68
N LEU A 198 -13.85 6.08 -21.51
CA LEU A 198 -12.64 5.24 -21.46
C LEU A 198 -12.02 5.25 -20.06
N THR A 199 -11.88 6.43 -19.47
CA THR A 199 -11.32 6.62 -18.14
C THR A 199 -12.11 5.90 -17.05
N GLY A 200 -13.44 6.06 -17.01
CA GLY A 200 -14.28 5.43 -16.00
C GLY A 200 -14.30 3.91 -16.13
N GLY A 201 -14.40 3.40 -17.36
CA GLY A 201 -14.37 1.96 -17.63
C GLY A 201 -13.05 1.30 -17.21
N ILE A 202 -11.92 1.90 -17.59
CA ILE A 202 -10.58 1.42 -17.19
C ILE A 202 -10.45 1.41 -15.67
N LEU A 203 -10.89 2.46 -14.99
CA LEU A 203 -10.79 2.58 -13.54
C LEU A 203 -11.62 1.52 -12.80
N VAL A 204 -12.87 1.32 -13.20
CA VAL A 204 -13.76 0.32 -12.58
C VAL A 204 -13.19 -1.09 -12.76
N VAL A 205 -12.76 -1.43 -13.98
CA VAL A 205 -12.15 -2.73 -14.26
C VAL A 205 -10.86 -2.91 -13.48
N ALA A 206 -9.98 -1.90 -13.42
CA ALA A 206 -8.73 -1.96 -12.66
C ALA A 206 -8.98 -2.18 -11.16
N LEU A 207 -10.00 -1.53 -10.56
CA LEU A 207 -10.36 -1.74 -9.16
C LEU A 207 -10.87 -3.15 -8.89
N ILE A 208 -11.73 -3.68 -9.77
CA ILE A 208 -12.29 -5.04 -9.64
C ILE A 208 -11.18 -6.09 -9.79
N LEU A 209 -10.34 -5.98 -10.82
CA LEU A 209 -9.24 -6.91 -11.08
C LEU A 209 -8.17 -6.81 -10.00
N GLY A 210 -7.82 -5.60 -9.57
CA GLY A 210 -6.87 -5.36 -8.48
C GLY A 210 -7.35 -5.94 -7.15
N ARG A 211 -8.64 -5.77 -6.80
CA ARG A 211 -9.26 -6.41 -5.63
C ARG A 211 -9.26 -7.94 -5.77
N THR A 212 -9.54 -8.44 -6.97
CA THR A 212 -9.57 -9.87 -7.25
C THR A 212 -8.18 -10.47 -7.13
N GLY A 213 -7.13 -9.77 -7.53
CA GLY A 213 -5.72 -10.13 -7.36
C GLY A 213 -5.21 -11.28 -8.25
N LYS A 214 -5.95 -12.38 -8.35
CA LYS A 214 -5.61 -13.57 -9.16
C LYS A 214 -6.88 -14.26 -9.68
N THR A 215 -6.90 -14.62 -10.96
CA THR A 215 -7.96 -15.46 -11.56
C THR A 215 -7.29 -16.61 -12.32
N GLY A 216 -7.43 -17.84 -11.82
CA GLY A 216 -6.74 -19.00 -12.38
C GLY A 216 -5.21 -18.78 -12.42
N PRO A 217 -4.54 -18.91 -13.58
CA PRO A 217 -3.11 -18.66 -13.72
C PRO A 217 -2.74 -17.16 -13.81
N ILE A 218 -3.71 -16.28 -14.07
CA ILE A 218 -3.49 -14.86 -14.33
C ILE A 218 -3.38 -14.08 -13.02
N MET A 219 -2.28 -13.34 -12.88
CA MET A 219 -2.04 -12.42 -11.76
C MET A 219 -2.42 -11.00 -12.17
N TRP A 220 -3.45 -10.42 -11.54
CA TRP A 220 -3.88 -9.04 -11.80
C TRP A 220 -3.10 -7.99 -11.01
N THR A 221 -2.22 -8.45 -10.13
CA THR A 221 -1.28 -7.63 -9.35
C THR A 221 0.13 -7.79 -9.90
N MET A 222 0.91 -6.72 -9.82
CA MET A 222 2.32 -6.70 -10.23
C MET A 222 3.21 -6.26 -9.07
N THR A 223 4.53 -6.39 -9.24
CA THR A 223 5.49 -5.89 -8.26
C THR A 223 5.51 -4.35 -8.25
N GLY A 224 5.98 -3.76 -7.15
CA GLY A 224 6.12 -2.31 -7.03
C GLY A 224 6.97 -1.70 -8.14
N GLU A 225 8.08 -2.35 -8.48
CA GLU A 225 9.04 -1.78 -9.44
C GLU A 225 8.50 -1.83 -10.88
N ALA A 226 7.79 -2.91 -11.24
CA ALA A 226 7.10 -3.00 -12.53
C ALA A 226 5.99 -1.94 -12.65
N ASN A 227 5.25 -1.70 -11.57
CA ASN A 227 4.23 -0.65 -11.53
C ASN A 227 4.83 0.75 -11.70
N GLN A 228 6.00 1.02 -11.10
CA GLN A 228 6.70 2.29 -11.27
C GLN A 228 7.12 2.52 -12.72
N ILE A 229 7.74 1.52 -13.34
CA ILE A 229 8.18 1.59 -14.74
C ILE A 229 6.98 1.84 -15.66
N LEU A 230 5.90 1.04 -15.53
CA LEU A 230 4.70 1.17 -16.35
C LEU A 230 4.01 2.52 -16.18
N ARG A 231 3.96 3.02 -14.93
CA ARG A 231 3.41 4.34 -14.65
C ARG A 231 4.22 5.44 -15.32
N GLN A 232 5.55 5.40 -15.22
CA GLN A 232 6.42 6.39 -15.88
C GLN A 232 6.26 6.39 -17.40
N PHE A 233 6.27 5.21 -18.03
CA PHE A 233 6.02 5.10 -19.48
C PHE A 233 4.63 5.59 -19.86
N GLY A 234 3.58 5.19 -19.13
CA GLY A 234 2.21 5.62 -19.40
C GLY A 234 2.04 7.14 -19.30
N LEU A 235 2.63 7.75 -18.26
CA LEU A 235 2.63 9.21 -18.07
C LEU A 235 3.39 9.94 -19.19
N LEU A 236 4.54 9.40 -19.61
CA LEU A 236 5.34 9.98 -20.68
C LEU A 236 4.59 9.94 -22.02
N PHE A 237 4.01 8.80 -22.39
CA PHE A 237 3.21 8.69 -23.62
C PHE A 237 1.95 9.56 -23.58
N PHE A 238 1.27 9.62 -22.43
CA PHE A 238 0.10 10.48 -22.25
C PHE A 238 0.46 11.95 -22.44
N LEU A 239 1.53 12.43 -21.78
CA LEU A 239 1.94 13.83 -21.85
C LEU A 239 2.43 14.20 -23.24
N ALA A 240 3.14 13.30 -23.93
CA ALA A 240 3.56 13.51 -25.31
C ALA A 240 2.33 13.66 -26.25
N ALA A 241 1.37 12.74 -26.18
CA ALA A 241 0.20 12.77 -27.05
C ALA A 241 -0.70 14.00 -26.79
N VAL A 242 -1.06 14.26 -25.52
CA VAL A 242 -1.90 15.40 -25.15
C VAL A 242 -1.18 16.72 -25.41
N GLY A 243 0.12 16.79 -25.10
CA GLY A 243 0.94 17.98 -25.34
C GLY A 243 1.02 18.33 -26.83
N THR A 244 1.31 17.35 -27.69
CA THR A 244 1.35 17.56 -29.15
C THR A 244 -0.03 17.95 -29.70
N SER A 245 -1.10 17.27 -29.27
CA SER A 245 -2.46 17.57 -29.73
C SER A 245 -2.98 18.92 -29.25
N ALA A 246 -2.65 19.35 -28.04
CA ALA A 246 -3.02 20.67 -27.54
C ALA A 246 -2.18 21.77 -28.21
N GLY A 247 -0.88 21.51 -28.40
CA GLY A 247 0.05 22.44 -29.05
C GLY A 247 -0.36 22.81 -30.47
N SER A 248 -0.93 21.88 -31.25
CA SER A 248 -1.39 22.17 -32.61
C SER A 248 -2.54 23.18 -32.68
N HIS A 249 -3.27 23.40 -31.59
CA HIS A 249 -4.38 24.34 -31.52
C HIS A 249 -4.01 25.65 -30.82
N LEU A 250 -2.78 25.78 -30.33
CA LEU A 250 -2.38 26.88 -29.45
C LEU A 250 -2.45 28.23 -30.13
N GLU A 251 -1.97 28.33 -31.38
CA GLU A 251 -2.03 29.56 -32.20
C GLU A 251 -3.48 30.01 -32.42
N SER A 252 -4.32 29.13 -33.00
CA SER A 252 -5.73 29.43 -33.26
C SER A 252 -6.53 29.79 -32.00
N THR A 253 -6.17 29.21 -30.86
CA THR A 253 -6.81 29.49 -29.57
C THR A 253 -6.38 30.86 -29.03
N PHE A 254 -5.10 31.19 -29.18
CA PHE A 254 -4.55 32.48 -28.78
C PHE A 254 -5.13 33.62 -29.61
N GLU A 255 -5.28 33.45 -30.93
CA GLU A 255 -5.91 34.44 -31.79
C GLU A 255 -7.36 34.72 -31.40
N LYS A 256 -8.10 33.67 -31.00
CA LYS A 256 -9.53 33.78 -30.68
C LYS A 256 -9.80 34.41 -29.30
N TYR A 257 -9.04 34.05 -28.28
CA TYR A 257 -9.34 34.42 -26.89
C TYR A 257 -8.25 35.26 -26.21
N GLY A 258 -7.07 35.40 -26.84
CA GLY A 258 -5.98 36.22 -26.36
C GLY A 258 -5.50 35.88 -24.94
N VAL A 259 -5.04 36.91 -24.23
CA VAL A 259 -4.49 36.80 -22.86
C VAL A 259 -5.60 36.53 -21.84
N GLU A 260 -6.85 36.92 -22.11
CA GLU A 260 -7.96 36.72 -21.18
C GLU A 260 -8.17 35.23 -20.84
N LEU A 261 -7.97 34.34 -21.82
CA LEU A 261 -8.04 32.90 -21.60
C LEU A 261 -7.05 32.41 -20.53
N PHE A 262 -5.84 32.96 -20.51
CA PHE A 262 -4.83 32.61 -19.51
C PHE A 262 -5.20 33.14 -18.14
N VAL A 263 -5.77 34.35 -18.06
CA VAL A 263 -6.20 34.94 -16.79
C VAL A 263 -7.35 34.13 -16.20
N TYR A 264 -8.39 33.84 -16.99
CA TYR A 264 -9.49 33.01 -16.53
C TYR A 264 -9.02 31.60 -16.17
N GLY A 265 -8.18 30.98 -17.01
CA GLY A 265 -7.56 29.67 -16.74
C GLY A 265 -6.76 29.64 -15.44
N ALA A 266 -5.96 30.67 -15.18
CA ALA A 266 -5.20 30.80 -13.94
C ALA A 266 -6.12 30.97 -12.73
N ILE A 267 -7.15 31.82 -12.82
CA ILE A 267 -8.11 32.05 -11.74
C ILE A 267 -8.84 30.74 -11.39
N ILE A 268 -9.42 30.06 -12.38
CA ILE A 268 -10.21 28.84 -12.15
C ILE A 268 -9.36 27.64 -11.70
N THR A 269 -8.05 27.65 -11.91
CA THR A 269 -7.15 26.58 -11.45
C THR A 269 -6.51 26.92 -10.11
N ILE A 270 -5.91 28.09 -9.97
CA ILE A 270 -5.13 28.49 -8.79
C ILE A 270 -6.05 28.71 -7.59
N ILE A 271 -7.18 29.40 -7.76
CA ILE A 271 -8.06 29.73 -6.62
C ILE A 271 -8.61 28.45 -5.96
N PRO A 272 -9.22 27.50 -6.69
CA PRO A 272 -9.69 26.26 -6.08
C PRO A 272 -8.55 25.42 -5.48
N MET A 273 -7.36 25.38 -6.11
CA MET A 273 -6.21 24.67 -5.54
C MET A 273 -5.77 25.27 -4.19
N ILE A 274 -5.69 26.60 -4.09
CA ILE A 274 -5.31 27.28 -2.85
C ILE A 274 -6.36 27.01 -1.77
N ILE A 275 -7.64 27.17 -2.09
CA ILE A 275 -8.74 26.92 -1.13
C ILE A 275 -8.72 25.47 -0.65
N ALA A 276 -8.62 24.51 -1.56
CA ALA A 276 -8.55 23.09 -1.24
C ALA A 276 -7.31 22.77 -0.38
N THR A 277 -6.16 23.38 -0.69
CA THR A 277 -4.91 23.22 0.07
C THR A 277 -5.05 23.73 1.49
N ILE A 278 -5.58 24.94 1.67
CA ILE A 278 -5.83 25.53 2.99
C ILE A 278 -6.79 24.64 3.76
N ALA A 279 -7.90 24.23 3.14
CA ALA A 279 -8.89 23.40 3.81
C ALA A 279 -8.31 22.03 4.25
N ALA A 280 -7.61 21.35 3.34
CA ALA A 280 -6.99 20.06 3.58
C ALA A 280 -5.89 20.11 4.65
N ARG A 281 -5.12 21.22 4.71
CA ARG A 281 -4.03 21.37 5.69
C ARG A 281 -4.53 21.78 7.06
N TYR A 282 -5.45 22.73 7.15
CA TYR A 282 -5.89 23.31 8.42
C TYR A 282 -7.06 22.56 9.06
N PHE A 283 -8.08 22.17 8.29
CA PHE A 283 -9.24 21.45 8.84
C PHE A 283 -8.99 19.94 8.93
N TYR A 284 -8.43 19.34 7.87
CA TYR A 284 -8.27 17.88 7.78
C TYR A 284 -6.87 17.37 8.19
N LYS A 285 -5.91 18.28 8.41
CA LYS A 285 -4.54 17.96 8.86
C LYS A 285 -3.86 16.88 8.02
N LEU A 286 -4.09 16.89 6.70
CA LEU A 286 -3.49 15.91 5.80
C LEU A 286 -1.97 16.07 5.74
N ASN A 287 -1.26 14.94 5.61
CA ASN A 287 0.18 14.99 5.33
C ASN A 287 0.41 15.49 3.89
N VAL A 288 1.62 16.01 3.63
CA VAL A 288 1.93 16.65 2.35
C VAL A 288 1.82 15.68 1.17
N LEU A 289 2.26 14.43 1.34
CA LEU A 289 2.21 13.43 0.26
C LEU A 289 0.77 13.06 -0.14
N VAL A 290 -0.13 12.84 0.83
CA VAL A 290 -1.55 12.56 0.54
C VAL A 290 -2.23 13.82 0.00
N LEU A 291 -1.87 15.00 0.49
CA LEU A 291 -2.39 16.27 0.00
C LEU A 291 -2.08 16.47 -1.49
N LEU A 292 -0.84 16.27 -1.92
CA LEU A 292 -0.45 16.39 -3.33
C LEU A 292 -1.22 15.41 -4.22
N GLY A 293 -1.34 14.14 -3.79
CA GLY A 293 -2.14 13.15 -4.50
C GLY A 293 -3.64 13.48 -4.55
N THR A 294 -4.17 14.04 -3.46
CA THR A 294 -5.58 14.46 -3.36
C THR A 294 -5.86 15.64 -4.28
N LEU A 295 -4.99 16.66 -4.30
CA LEU A 295 -5.13 17.83 -5.16
C LEU A 295 -5.09 17.43 -6.64
N THR A 296 -4.07 16.66 -7.04
CA THR A 296 -3.90 16.19 -8.42
C THR A 296 -5.05 15.28 -8.84
N GLY A 297 -5.54 14.41 -7.94
CA GLY A 297 -6.71 13.56 -8.20
C GLY A 297 -8.00 14.34 -8.33
N SER A 298 -8.25 15.31 -7.45
CA SER A 298 -9.44 16.17 -7.48
C SER A 298 -9.51 17.06 -8.72
N MET A 299 -8.36 17.54 -9.18
CA MET A 299 -8.22 18.30 -10.43
C MET A 299 -8.17 17.41 -11.67
N THR A 300 -8.28 16.08 -11.50
CA THR A 300 -8.13 15.08 -12.58
C THR A 300 -6.83 15.26 -13.39
N SER A 301 -5.79 15.80 -12.75
CA SER A 301 -4.53 16.20 -13.38
C SER A 301 -3.49 15.11 -13.28
N THR A 302 -3.53 14.19 -14.25
CA THR A 302 -2.52 13.14 -14.44
C THR A 302 -1.09 13.69 -14.55
N PRO A 303 -0.81 14.82 -15.24
CA PRO A 303 0.52 15.44 -15.26
C PRO A 303 0.97 15.96 -13.89
N GLY A 304 0.04 16.48 -13.08
CA GLY A 304 0.34 16.91 -11.72
C GLY A 304 0.76 15.73 -10.83
N LEU A 305 0.10 14.57 -10.98
CA LEU A 305 0.55 13.34 -10.32
C LEU A 305 1.93 12.92 -10.83
N ALA A 306 2.17 12.97 -12.15
CA ALA A 306 3.46 12.63 -12.74
C ALA A 306 4.61 13.45 -12.15
N ALA A 307 4.42 14.77 -12.07
CA ALA A 307 5.39 15.68 -11.48
C ALA A 307 5.61 15.39 -9.98
N THR A 308 4.54 15.06 -9.24
CA THR A 308 4.66 14.69 -7.83
C THR A 308 5.45 13.39 -7.65
N ASP A 309 5.19 12.41 -8.51
CA ASP A 309 5.75 11.07 -8.43
C ASP A 309 7.26 11.03 -8.73
N THR A 310 7.76 11.92 -9.58
CA THR A 310 9.21 12.07 -9.83
C THR A 310 9.95 12.75 -8.69
N MET A 311 9.24 13.41 -7.77
CA MET A 311 9.82 14.17 -6.66
C MET A 311 9.87 13.36 -5.35
N VAL A 312 9.25 12.18 -5.28
CA VAL A 312 9.07 11.43 -4.02
C VAL A 312 9.24 9.92 -4.20
N GLU A 313 9.96 9.28 -3.29
CA GLU A 313 10.13 7.81 -3.24
C GLU A 313 9.01 7.13 -2.42
N SER A 314 7.75 7.51 -2.68
CA SER A 314 6.61 6.99 -1.95
C SER A 314 5.39 6.84 -2.85
N ASP A 315 4.70 5.71 -2.74
CA ASP A 315 3.43 5.48 -3.45
C ASP A 315 2.25 6.27 -2.85
N ALA A 316 2.45 7.00 -1.75
CA ALA A 316 1.38 7.69 -1.04
C ALA A 316 0.57 8.69 -1.90
N PRO A 317 1.18 9.55 -2.75
CA PRO A 317 0.42 10.43 -3.63
C PRO A 317 -0.40 9.67 -4.67
N ALA A 318 0.16 8.61 -5.26
CA ALA A 318 -0.54 7.78 -6.25
C ALA A 318 -1.77 7.07 -5.64
N ILE A 319 -1.64 6.57 -4.41
CA ILE A 319 -2.76 5.96 -3.66
C ILE A 319 -3.86 7.01 -3.38
N ALA A 320 -3.48 8.21 -2.94
CA ALA A 320 -4.42 9.29 -2.69
C ALA A 320 -5.14 9.73 -3.98
N TYR A 321 -4.40 9.89 -5.08
CA TYR A 321 -4.95 10.18 -6.40
C TYR A 321 -5.99 9.14 -6.81
N ALA A 322 -5.63 7.85 -6.75
CA ALA A 322 -6.52 6.74 -7.14
C ALA A 322 -7.80 6.67 -6.29
N THR A 323 -7.77 7.20 -5.06
CA THR A 323 -8.92 7.23 -4.16
C THR A 323 -9.89 8.36 -4.50
N VAL A 324 -9.38 9.55 -4.82
CA VAL A 324 -10.18 10.77 -5.01
C VAL A 324 -10.62 10.96 -6.46
N TYR A 325 -9.79 10.53 -7.41
CA TYR A 325 -10.04 10.66 -8.85
C TYR A 325 -11.39 10.09 -9.33
N PRO A 326 -11.85 8.89 -8.90
CA PRO A 326 -13.15 8.37 -9.31
C PRO A 326 -14.31 9.27 -8.89
N ILE A 327 -14.25 9.81 -7.67
CA ILE A 327 -15.28 10.70 -7.13
C ILE A 327 -15.29 12.01 -7.92
N ALA A 328 -14.11 12.59 -8.19
CA ALA A 328 -13.97 13.78 -8.99
C ALA A 328 -14.53 13.60 -10.41
N MET A 329 -14.23 12.47 -11.06
CA MET A 329 -14.75 12.13 -12.38
C MET A 329 -16.28 12.04 -12.41
N VAL A 330 -16.89 11.33 -11.45
CA VAL A 330 -18.36 11.20 -11.37
C VAL A 330 -19.01 12.57 -11.16
N LEU A 331 -18.48 13.38 -10.23
CA LEU A 331 -18.98 14.73 -9.98
C LEU A 331 -18.84 15.61 -11.22
N LEU A 332 -17.70 15.55 -11.92
CA LEU A 332 -17.48 16.30 -13.16
C LEU A 332 -18.51 15.93 -14.23
N ILE A 333 -18.77 14.63 -14.45
CA ILE A 333 -19.78 14.18 -15.43
C ILE A 333 -21.16 14.72 -15.06
N ILE A 334 -21.55 14.63 -13.79
CA ILE A 334 -22.85 15.13 -13.32
C ILE A 334 -22.95 16.65 -13.50
N VAL A 335 -21.93 17.41 -13.09
CA VAL A 335 -21.94 18.87 -13.18
C VAL A 335 -21.94 19.35 -14.63
N VAL A 336 -21.11 18.75 -15.50
CA VAL A 336 -21.12 19.06 -16.94
C VAL A 336 -22.49 18.77 -17.55
N GLN A 337 -23.14 17.66 -17.18
CA GLN A 337 -24.47 17.35 -17.67
C GLN A 337 -25.51 18.37 -17.19
N ILE A 338 -25.49 18.75 -15.91
CA ILE A 338 -26.39 19.78 -15.36
C ILE A 338 -26.17 21.10 -16.10
N LEU A 339 -24.91 21.50 -16.30
CA LEU A 339 -24.57 22.72 -17.03
C LEU A 339 -25.03 22.65 -18.49
N SER A 340 -25.03 21.48 -19.13
CA SER A 340 -25.52 21.35 -20.51
C SER A 340 -27.05 21.44 -20.64
N LEU A 341 -27.78 21.26 -19.53
CA LEU A 341 -29.24 21.38 -19.47
C LEU A 341 -29.71 22.82 -19.19
N ILE A 342 -28.80 23.69 -18.72
CA ILE A 342 -29.05 25.10 -18.40
C ILE A 342 -28.69 25.96 -19.60
#